data_AF-A0A3S0BIS0-F1
#
_entry.id   AF-A0A3S0BIS0-F1
#
_cell.length_a   1.000
_cell.length_b   1.000
_cell.length_c   1.000
_cell.angle_alpha   90.00
_cell.angle_beta   90.00
_cell.angle_gamma   90.00
#
_symmetry.space_group_name_H-M   'P 1'
#
loop_
_entity.id
_entity.type
_entity.pdbx_description
1 polymer ?
#
loop_
_entity_poly.entity_id
_entity_poly.type
_entity_poly.pdbx_seq_one_letter_code
_entity_poly.pdbx_strand_id
1 'polypeptide(L)'
;MLYAVAMLGSAAMVIGPFMNDTAINSDPGRALATVTGADWLRTAVEYRDEAGIYHSPPTGLLYPTGLGEGQRVWVTYAKADPDLVKVEGREWTLSVIPALSVALLSTVTAALLWWTVGKITGRSGRSPRIRPE
;
A
#
# COMPACT_ATOMS: atom_id res chain seq x y z
N MET A 1 20.30 8.37 3.19
CA MET A 1 19.21 8.82 2.29
C MET A 1 18.25 7.69 1.93
N LEU A 2 18.71 6.61 1.29
CA LEU A 2 17.84 5.50 0.84
C LEU A 2 16.97 4.87 1.94
N TYR A 3 17.54 4.62 3.13
CA TYR A 3 16.77 4.09 4.27
C TYR A 3 15.61 5.02 4.69
N ALA A 4 15.87 6.34 4.77
CA ALA A 4 14.83 7.30 5.13
C ALA A 4 13.72 7.38 4.08
N VAL A 5 14.08 7.30 2.79
CA VAL A 5 13.10 7.24 1.69
C VAL A 5 12.27 5.95 1.77
N ALA A 6 12.89 4.81 2.06
CA ALA A 6 12.18 3.54 2.24
C ALA A 6 11.19 3.61 3.42
N MET A 7 11.61 4.17 4.57
CA MET A 7 10.74 4.35 5.73
C MET A 7 9.57 5.31 5.45
N LEU A 8 9.84 6.41 4.75
CA LEU A 8 8.79 7.32 4.30
C LEU A 8 7.80 6.62 3.36
N GLY A 9 8.31 5.84 2.41
CA GLY A 9 7.49 5.03 1.50
C GLY A 9 6.62 4.02 2.25
N SER A 10 7.19 3.28 3.20
CA SER A 10 6.44 2.36 4.06
C SER A 10 5.33 3.05 4.85
N ALA A 11 5.57 4.25 5.37
CA ALA A 11 4.52 5.03 6.05
C ALA A 11 3.42 5.46 5.07
N ALA A 12 3.80 5.95 3.89
CA ALA A 12 2.87 6.39 2.84
C ALA A 12 1.96 5.25 2.34
N MET A 13 2.48 4.02 2.27
CA MET A 13 1.71 2.82 1.90
C MET A 13 0.52 2.56 2.83
N VAL A 14 0.55 3.06 4.08
CA VAL A 14 -0.52 2.91 5.06
C VAL A 14 -1.41 4.16 5.10
N ILE A 15 -0.78 5.34 5.10
CA ILE A 15 -1.49 6.62 5.22
C ILE A 15 -2.45 6.85 4.06
N GLY A 16 -2.05 6.55 2.82
CA GLY A 16 -2.91 6.73 1.65
C GLY A 16 -4.21 5.92 1.73
N PRO A 17 -4.14 4.59 1.88
CA PRO A 17 -5.31 3.74 2.11
C PRO A 17 -6.15 4.18 3.31
N PHE A 18 -5.52 4.59 4.42
CA PHE A 18 -6.24 5.09 5.59
C PHE A 18 -7.07 6.35 5.29
N MET A 19 -6.52 7.30 4.52
CA MET A 19 -7.24 8.51 4.11
C MET A 19 -8.43 8.17 3.20
N ASN A 20 -8.24 7.27 2.25
CA ASN A 20 -9.31 6.80 1.35
C ASN A 20 -10.44 6.13 2.14
N ASP A 21 -10.11 5.22 3.07
CA ASP A 21 -11.09 4.55 3.91
C ASP A 21 -11.83 5.53 4.82
N THR A 22 -11.14 6.53 5.36
CA THR A 22 -11.76 7.57 6.19
C THR A 22 -12.75 8.41 5.38
N ALA A 23 -12.39 8.76 4.14
CA ALA A 23 -13.29 9.49 3.23
C ALA A 23 -14.55 8.67 2.93
N ILE A 24 -14.41 7.38 2.60
CA ILE A 24 -15.55 6.47 2.36
C ILE A 24 -16.42 6.33 3.61
N ASN A 25 -15.80 6.12 4.77
CA ASN A 25 -16.51 5.89 6.02
C ASN A 25 -17.22 7.13 6.58
N SER A 26 -16.87 8.34 6.10
CA SER A 26 -17.49 9.59 6.57
C SER A 26 -18.95 9.75 6.11
N ASP A 27 -19.26 9.33 4.88
CA ASP A 27 -20.61 9.27 4.33
C ASP A 27 -20.71 8.10 3.32
N PRO A 28 -20.87 6.86 3.81
CA PRO A 28 -20.80 5.66 2.99
C PRO A 28 -22.12 5.36 2.29
N GLY A 29 -22.04 5.10 0.98
CA GLY A 29 -23.09 4.44 0.21
C GLY A 29 -22.76 2.97 -0.02
N ARG A 30 -23.79 2.13 -0.24
CA ARG A 30 -23.63 0.70 -0.53
C ARG A 30 -24.34 0.33 -1.82
N ALA A 31 -23.66 -0.43 -2.68
CA ALA A 31 -24.22 -0.89 -3.94
C ALA A 31 -23.72 -2.30 -4.30
N LEU A 32 -24.45 -2.98 -5.17
CA LEU A 32 -23.96 -4.18 -5.83
C LEU A 32 -23.27 -3.78 -7.12
N ALA A 33 -21.98 -4.09 -7.21
CA ALA A 33 -21.16 -3.84 -8.40
C ALA A 33 -20.99 -5.11 -9.23
N THR A 34 -20.87 -4.95 -10.54
CA THR A 34 -20.47 -5.99 -11.47
C THR A 34 -19.04 -5.72 -11.93
N VAL A 35 -18.19 -6.73 -11.83
CA VAL A 35 -16.81 -6.65 -12.33
C VAL A 35 -16.82 -6.74 -13.85
N THR A 36 -16.38 -5.69 -14.51
CA THR A 36 -16.32 -5.63 -15.99
C THR A 36 -14.96 -6.03 -16.54
N GLY A 37 -13.91 -6.04 -15.71
CA GLY A 37 -12.60 -6.55 -16.07
C GLY A 37 -11.68 -6.64 -14.85
N ALA A 38 -10.85 -7.67 -14.80
CA ALA A 38 -9.88 -7.88 -13.72
C ALA A 38 -8.48 -8.04 -14.31
N ASP A 39 -7.74 -6.94 -14.39
CA ASP A 39 -6.38 -6.89 -14.90
C ASP A 39 -5.36 -6.90 -13.77
N TRP A 40 -4.08 -7.06 -14.12
CA TRP A 40 -2.97 -6.98 -13.18
C TRP A 40 -2.86 -5.61 -12.47
N LEU A 41 -3.26 -4.54 -13.16
CA LEU A 41 -3.13 -3.16 -12.66
C LEU A 41 -4.33 -2.70 -11.83
N ARG A 42 -5.54 -3.13 -12.20
CA ARG A 42 -6.79 -2.71 -11.55
C ARG A 42 -7.93 -3.69 -11.85
N THR A 43 -8.99 -3.61 -11.05
CA THR A 43 -10.26 -4.28 -11.33
C THR A 43 -11.31 -3.23 -11.63
N ALA A 44 -11.80 -3.22 -12.86
CA ALA A 44 -12.86 -2.34 -13.32
C ALA A 44 -14.22 -2.89 -12.88
N VAL A 45 -15.09 -1.99 -12.42
CA VAL A 45 -16.43 -2.33 -11.97
C VAL A 45 -17.43 -1.29 -12.45
N GLU A 46 -18.67 -1.73 -12.61
CA GLU A 46 -19.82 -0.87 -12.80
C GLU A 46 -20.83 -1.13 -11.70
N TYR A 47 -21.39 -0.06 -11.14
CA TYR A 47 -22.42 -0.17 -10.12
C TYR A 47 -23.43 0.96 -10.25
N ARG A 48 -24.56 0.78 -9.58
CA ARG A 48 -25.62 1.78 -9.53
C ARG A 48 -25.75 2.28 -8.11
N ASP A 49 -25.71 3.60 -7.93
CA ASP A 49 -25.86 4.21 -6.61
C ASP A 49 -27.32 4.19 -6.11
N GLU A 50 -27.54 4.75 -4.93
CA GLU A 50 -28.86 4.84 -4.28
C GLU A 50 -29.85 5.73 -5.06
N ALA A 51 -29.34 6.72 -5.81
CA ALA A 51 -30.13 7.59 -6.68
C ALA A 51 -30.45 6.93 -8.03
N GLY A 52 -29.89 5.75 -8.30
CA GLY A 52 -30.08 5.03 -9.53
C GLY A 52 -29.17 5.49 -10.67
N ILE A 53 -28.08 6.20 -10.39
CA ILE A 53 -27.07 6.65 -11.36
C ILE A 53 -26.01 5.56 -11.49
N TYR A 54 -25.57 5.32 -12.72
CA TYR A 54 -24.50 4.37 -13.02
C TYR A 54 -23.13 5.03 -12.88
N HIS A 55 -22.22 4.33 -12.22
CA HIS A 55 -20.83 4.74 -12.00
C HIS A 55 -19.85 3.69 -12.52
N SER A 56 -18.78 4.15 -13.16
CA SER A 56 -17.68 3.32 -13.67
C SER A 56 -16.34 3.97 -13.29
N PRO A 57 -15.85 3.73 -12.06
CA PRO A 57 -14.72 4.46 -11.52
C PRO A 57 -13.42 4.25 -12.31
N PRO A 58 -12.75 5.32 -12.76
CA PRO A 58 -11.59 5.20 -13.66
C PRO A 58 -10.36 4.58 -12.98
N THR A 59 -10.19 4.76 -11.67
CA THR A 59 -9.11 4.14 -10.88
C THR A 59 -9.33 2.65 -10.64
N GLY A 60 -10.57 2.17 -10.82
CA GLY A 60 -10.98 0.83 -10.46
C GLY A 60 -11.26 0.67 -8.96
N LEU A 61 -11.61 -0.56 -8.59
CA LEU A 61 -12.05 -0.91 -7.26
C LEU A 61 -10.89 -1.01 -6.27
N LEU A 62 -11.01 -0.38 -5.11
CA LEU A 62 -10.05 -0.53 -4.02
C LEU A 62 -10.14 -1.91 -3.37
N TYR A 63 -8.97 -2.44 -3.04
CA TYR A 63 -8.75 -3.76 -2.46
C TYR A 63 -9.40 -4.90 -3.26
N PRO A 64 -9.10 -5.08 -4.57
CA PRO A 64 -9.91 -5.94 -5.44
C PRO A 64 -9.45 -7.41 -5.50
N THR A 65 -8.71 -7.90 -4.50
CA THR A 65 -8.11 -9.25 -4.51
C THR A 65 -9.16 -10.37 -4.67
N GLY A 66 -8.85 -11.37 -5.49
CA GLY A 66 -9.69 -12.56 -5.67
C GLY A 66 -11.02 -12.33 -6.40
N LEU A 67 -11.12 -11.30 -7.23
CA LEU A 67 -12.28 -11.03 -8.08
C LEU A 67 -12.03 -11.45 -9.52
N GLY A 68 -13.06 -12.00 -10.16
CA GLY A 68 -13.08 -12.35 -11.58
C GLY A 68 -14.06 -11.50 -12.39
N GLU A 69 -13.85 -11.42 -13.70
CA GLU A 69 -14.78 -10.76 -14.62
C GLU A 69 -16.19 -11.40 -14.56
N GLY A 70 -17.23 -10.56 -14.65
CA GLY A 70 -18.63 -10.95 -14.52
C GLY A 70 -19.10 -11.22 -13.09
N GLN A 71 -18.20 -11.21 -12.11
CA GLN A 71 -18.55 -11.40 -10.70
C GLN A 71 -19.35 -10.21 -10.17
N ARG A 72 -20.37 -10.49 -9.34
CA ARG A 72 -21.10 -9.47 -8.57
C ARG A 72 -20.55 -9.40 -7.15
N VAL A 73 -20.20 -8.21 -6.71
CA VAL A 73 -19.58 -7.97 -5.41
C VAL A 73 -20.24 -6.77 -4.74
N TRP A 74 -20.45 -6.87 -3.44
CA TRP A 74 -20.91 -5.70 -2.69
C TRP A 74 -19.78 -4.71 -2.50
N VAL A 75 -20.07 -3.45 -2.77
CA VAL A 75 -19.12 -2.36 -2.66
C VAL A 75 -19.65 -1.27 -1.75
N THR A 76 -18.71 -0.59 -1.11
CA THR A 76 -18.95 0.63 -0.35
C THR A 76 -18.25 1.77 -1.07
N TYR A 77 -18.94 2.88 -1.29
CA TYR A 77 -18.41 4.05 -1.97
C TYR A 77 -18.63 5.31 -1.12
N ALA A 78 -17.83 6.34 -1.34
CA ALA A 78 -18.08 7.64 -0.73
C ALA A 78 -19.22 8.35 -1.48
N LYS A 79 -20.31 8.76 -0.82
CA LYS A 79 -21.41 9.46 -1.51
C LYS A 79 -20.98 10.80 -2.11
N ALA A 80 -20.02 11.47 -1.47
CA ALA A 80 -19.45 12.72 -1.96
C ALA A 80 -18.53 12.54 -3.19
N ASP A 81 -17.98 11.33 -3.38
CA ASP A 81 -17.11 10.97 -4.50
C ASP A 81 -17.31 9.49 -4.90
N PRO A 82 -18.29 9.18 -5.77
CA PRO A 82 -18.60 7.82 -6.19
C PRO A 82 -17.45 7.09 -6.92
N ASP A 83 -16.43 7.80 -7.37
CA ASP A 83 -15.24 7.14 -7.95
C ASP A 83 -14.39 6.47 -6.86
N LEU A 84 -14.51 6.92 -5.60
CA LEU A 84 -13.85 6.31 -4.46
C LEU A 84 -14.67 5.13 -3.93
N VAL A 85 -14.40 3.94 -4.47
CA VAL A 85 -15.14 2.71 -4.18
C VAL A 85 -14.23 1.59 -3.71
N LYS A 86 -14.69 0.79 -2.73
CA LYS A 86 -13.99 -0.39 -2.22
C LYS A 86 -14.90 -1.61 -2.10
N VAL A 87 -14.30 -2.79 -2.08
CA VAL A 87 -15.01 -4.02 -1.71
C VAL A 87 -15.51 -3.89 -0.27
N GLU A 88 -16.78 -4.22 -0.04
CA GLU A 88 -17.36 -4.20 1.30
C GLU A 88 -16.60 -5.14 2.26
N GLY A 89 -16.37 -4.69 3.49
CA GLY A 89 -15.67 -5.44 4.52
C GLY A 89 -14.14 -5.51 4.34
N ARG A 90 -13.59 -4.87 3.31
CA ARG A 90 -12.13 -4.69 3.16
C ARG A 90 -11.71 -3.31 3.63
N GLU A 91 -10.55 -3.27 4.27
CA GLU A 91 -10.04 -2.07 4.93
C GLU A 91 -8.57 -1.81 4.58
N TRP A 92 -8.15 -0.57 4.84
CA TRP A 92 -6.78 -0.10 4.73
C TRP A 92 -5.78 -0.96 5.49
N THR A 93 -6.21 -1.70 6.51
CA THR A 93 -5.39 -2.63 7.29
C THR A 93 -4.70 -3.69 6.43
N LEU A 94 -5.24 -4.01 5.24
CA LEU A 94 -4.59 -4.89 4.25
C LEU A 94 -3.22 -4.37 3.78
N SER A 95 -2.97 -3.06 3.88
CA SER A 95 -1.69 -2.43 3.52
C SER A 95 -0.60 -2.57 4.58
N VAL A 96 -0.97 -2.91 5.83
CA VAL A 96 -0.04 -2.91 6.98
C VAL A 96 1.04 -3.97 6.81
N ILE A 97 0.67 -5.19 6.42
CA ILE A 97 1.64 -6.30 6.25
C ILE A 97 2.67 -5.96 5.15
N PRO A 98 2.27 -5.53 3.92
CA PRO A 98 3.21 -5.06 2.92
C PRO A 98 4.11 -3.91 3.42
N ALA A 99 3.55 -2.91 4.07
CA ALA A 99 4.30 -1.75 4.57
C ALA A 99 5.37 -2.14 5.59
N LEU A 100 5.00 -2.96 6.58
CA LEU A 100 5.92 -3.49 7.59
C LEU A 100 6.99 -4.39 6.98
N SER A 101 6.66 -5.16 5.94
CA SER A 101 7.62 -6.01 5.24
C SER A 101 8.72 -5.18 4.57
N VAL A 102 8.35 -4.09 3.89
CA VAL A 102 9.32 -3.15 3.28
C VAL A 102 10.16 -2.44 4.34
N ALA A 103 9.54 -2.01 5.45
CA ALA A 103 10.25 -1.36 6.56
C ALA A 103 11.27 -2.31 7.21
N LEU A 104 10.89 -3.57 7.42
CA LEU A 104 11.77 -4.60 7.98
C LEU A 104 12.94 -4.90 7.05
N LEU A 105 12.67 -5.18 5.78
CA LEU A 105 13.71 -5.52 4.79
C LEU A 105 14.70 -4.36 4.57
N SER A 106 14.21 -3.12 4.52
CA SER A 106 15.07 -1.94 4.42
C SER A 106 15.94 -1.76 5.66
N THR A 107 15.40 -2.00 6.86
CA THR A 107 16.15 -1.94 8.13
C THR A 107 17.23 -3.02 8.18
N VAL A 108 16.89 -4.27 7.85
CA VAL A 108 17.84 -5.40 7.82
C VAL A 108 18.97 -5.12 6.82
N THR A 109 18.63 -4.65 5.62
CA THR A 109 19.61 -4.33 4.58
C THR A 109 20.55 -3.20 5.02
N ALA A 110 19.99 -2.12 5.59
CA ALA A 110 20.79 -1.00 6.10
C ALA A 110 21.73 -1.45 7.24
N ALA A 111 21.25 -2.27 8.17
CA ALA A 111 22.06 -2.82 9.26
C ALA A 111 23.19 -3.73 8.74
N LEU A 112 22.90 -4.59 7.76
CA LEU A 112 23.90 -5.46 7.16
C LEU A 112 25.00 -4.65 6.45
N LEU A 113 24.61 -3.65 5.65
CA LEU A 113 25.55 -2.76 4.96
C LEU A 113 26.39 -1.96 5.94
N TRP A 114 25.78 -1.44 7.01
CA TRP A 114 26.52 -0.75 8.06
C TRP A 114 27.57 -1.64 8.72
N TRP A 115 27.18 -2.87 9.06
CA TRP A 115 28.07 -3.85 9.69
C TRP A 115 29.23 -4.27 8.78
N THR A 116 28.97 -4.52 7.49
CA THR A 116 30.03 -4.90 6.53
C THR A 116 31.02 -3.76 6.32
N VAL A 117 30.56 -2.52 6.15
CA VAL A 117 31.42 -1.34 6.04
C VAL A 117 32.27 -1.17 7.29
N GLY A 118 31.66 -1.25 8.49
CA GLY A 118 32.39 -1.14 9.75
C GLY A 118 33.51 -2.17 9.89
N LYS A 119 33.28 -3.42 9.46
CA LYS A 119 34.31 -4.48 9.45
C LYS A 119 35.47 -4.20 8.47
N ILE A 120 35.17 -3.64 7.30
CA ILE A 120 36.18 -3.36 6.26
C ILE A 120 37.05 -2.17 6.70
N THR A 121 36.43 -1.08 7.14
CA THR A 121 37.13 0.12 7.60
C THR A 121 37.93 -0.14 8.88
N GLY A 122 37.38 -0.91 9.83
CA GLY A 122 38.08 -1.28 11.07
C GLY A 122 39.34 -2.14 10.86
N ARG A 123 39.46 -2.84 9.71
CA ARG A 123 40.66 -3.61 9.35
C ARG A 123 41.80 -2.74 8.80
N SER A 124 41.53 -1.59 8.22
CA SER A 124 42.56 -0.70 7.64
C SER A 124 43.28 0.20 8.65
N GLY A 125 42.73 0.38 9.86
CA GLY A 125 43.30 1.27 10.89
C GLY A 125 44.39 0.65 11.78
N ARG A 126 44.83 -0.59 11.53
CA ARG A 126 45.82 -1.27 12.38
C ARG A 126 47.24 -0.85 11.97
N SER A 127 47.59 0.41 12.25
CA SER A 127 48.94 0.93 12.02
C SER A 127 49.97 0.15 12.86
N PRO A 128 51.13 -0.25 12.31
CA PRO A 128 52.15 -0.98 13.06
C PRO A 128 52.63 -0.10 14.21
N ARG A 129 52.60 -0.65 15.43
CA ARG A 129 53.13 0.01 16.63
C ARG A 129 54.63 0.26 16.43
N ILE A 130 55.02 1.50 16.12
CA ILE A 130 56.42 1.92 16.09
C ILE A 130 56.94 1.76 17.53
N ARG A 131 57.89 0.84 17.71
CA ARG A 131 58.54 0.55 18.99
C ARG A 131 59.65 1.60 19.16
N PRO A 132 59.61 2.48 20.18
CA PRO A 132 60.75 3.31 20.49
C PRO A 132 61.82 2.43 21.15
N GLU A 133 63.05 2.63 20.69
CA GLU A 133 64.29 2.02 21.18
C GLU A 133 64.78 2.66 22.48
#